data_AF-A0A8S2LM13-F1
#
_entry.id   AF-A0A8S2LM13-F1
#
_cell.length_a   1.000
_cell.length_b   1.000
_cell.length_c   1.000
_cell.angle_alpha   90.00
_cell.angle_beta   90.00
_cell.angle_gamma   90.00
#
_symmetry.space_group_name_H-M   'P 1'
#
loop_
_entity.id
_entity.type
_entity.pdbx_description
1 polymer ?
#
loop_
_entity_poly.entity_id
_entity_poly.type
_entity_poly.pdbx_seq_one_letter_code
_entity_poly.pdbx_strand_id
1 'polypeptide(L)'
;MLTKFESKSARVKGLSFHSKRPWILASLHSGIIQLWDYRMKTLIDKFDEHDGPVRGIHFHSAQPLFVSGGDDYKIKVWNYKTRKCLFTLLGHLDYIRTTFFHHEYPWIISASDDQTIRIWNWQSRQCVCVMTGHNHYVMCAQFHPTDDLVVSASLDQTVRVWDISGLRKKNVYSTPDTIQSQIQRTTGTPDLFGQVSLVLLIFSIFILSIVFLEFMRKTKQKDLNWNVFTTNSLSIS
;
A
#
# COMPACT_ATOMS: atom_id res chain seq x y z
N MET A 1 -24.97 14.19 -7.91
CA MET A 1 -25.89 13.17 -7.34
C MET A 1 -25.09 12.22 -6.47
N LEU A 2 -25.45 12.07 -5.20
CA LEU A 2 -24.78 11.16 -4.25
C LEU A 2 -25.33 9.73 -4.42
N THR A 3 -24.44 8.73 -4.46
CA THR A 3 -24.80 7.31 -4.40
C THR A 3 -24.25 6.69 -3.12
N LYS A 4 -25.12 6.10 -2.30
CA LYS A 4 -24.79 5.42 -1.03
C LYS A 4 -25.16 3.94 -1.14
N PHE A 5 -24.31 3.08 -0.58
CA PHE A 5 -24.59 1.66 -0.33
C PHE A 5 -24.03 1.30 1.06
N GLU A 6 -24.70 0.37 1.73
CA GLU A 6 -24.39 0.01 3.12
C GLU A 6 -23.51 -1.25 3.17
N SER A 7 -22.26 -1.07 3.58
CA SER A 7 -21.27 -2.15 3.65
C SER A 7 -21.50 -3.13 4.80
N LYS A 8 -22.42 -2.82 5.73
CA LYS A 8 -22.73 -3.59 6.95
C LYS A 8 -21.49 -3.86 7.84
N SER A 9 -20.47 -3.00 7.77
CA SER A 9 -19.29 -3.05 8.64
C SER A 9 -19.05 -1.71 9.30
N ALA A 10 -18.50 -1.73 10.53
CA ALA A 10 -18.25 -0.52 11.30
C ALA A 10 -17.33 0.48 10.57
N ARG A 11 -16.39 -0.01 9.75
CA ARG A 11 -15.45 0.82 8.98
C ARG A 11 -15.11 0.17 7.65
N VAL A 12 -15.10 0.99 6.60
CA VAL A 12 -14.40 0.68 5.35
C VAL A 12 -12.95 1.16 5.51
N LYS A 13 -11.99 0.27 5.22
CA LYS A 13 -10.56 0.50 5.44
C LYS A 13 -9.81 0.85 4.16
N GLY A 14 -10.25 0.30 3.02
CA GLY A 14 -9.62 0.51 1.73
C GLY A 14 -10.65 0.51 0.60
N LEU A 15 -10.34 1.23 -0.47
CA LEU A 15 -11.15 1.36 -1.67
C LEU A 15 -10.28 1.24 -2.91
N SER A 16 -10.79 0.60 -3.96
CA SER A 16 -10.11 0.55 -5.25
C SER A 16 -11.12 0.56 -6.40
N PHE A 17 -10.89 1.40 -7.40
CA PHE A 17 -11.68 1.43 -8.64
C PHE A 17 -11.18 0.41 -9.63
N HIS A 18 -12.11 -0.26 -10.31
CA HIS A 18 -11.78 -1.05 -11.47
C HIS A 18 -11.49 -0.12 -12.67
N SER A 19 -10.43 -0.39 -13.42
CA SER A 19 -9.96 0.47 -14.52
C SER A 19 -10.96 0.66 -15.67
N LYS A 20 -11.79 -0.36 -15.93
CA LYS A 20 -12.69 -0.43 -17.12
C LYS A 20 -14.17 -0.69 -16.82
N ARG A 21 -14.53 -0.90 -15.56
CA ARG A 21 -15.89 -1.32 -15.17
C ARG A 21 -16.38 -0.36 -14.09
N PRO A 22 -17.69 -0.13 -13.97
CA PRO A 22 -18.25 0.72 -12.93
C PRO A 22 -18.24 0.01 -11.57
N TRP A 23 -17.09 -0.55 -11.19
CA TRP A 23 -16.92 -1.37 -10.02
C TRP A 23 -15.96 -0.74 -9.03
N ILE A 24 -16.24 -0.97 -7.77
CA ILE A 24 -15.33 -0.69 -6.67
C ILE A 24 -15.13 -1.93 -5.82
N LEU A 25 -13.92 -2.08 -5.30
CA LEU A 25 -13.67 -2.90 -4.14
C LEU A 25 -13.74 -2.04 -2.88
N ALA A 26 -14.36 -2.58 -1.84
CA ALA A 26 -14.37 -2.02 -0.50
C ALA A 26 -13.87 -3.08 0.48
N SER A 27 -12.72 -2.83 1.12
CA SER A 27 -12.20 -3.70 2.15
C SER A 27 -12.67 -3.24 3.53
N LEU A 28 -13.08 -4.19 4.37
CA LEU A 28 -13.79 -3.88 5.61
C LEU A 28 -12.95 -4.19 6.84
N HIS A 29 -13.37 -3.62 7.98
CA HIS A 29 -12.77 -3.92 9.27
C HIS A 29 -12.94 -5.39 9.70
N SER A 30 -13.98 -6.07 9.21
CA SER A 30 -14.23 -7.48 9.52
C SER A 30 -13.35 -8.47 8.76
N GLY A 31 -12.51 -8.00 7.81
CA GLY A 31 -11.73 -8.86 6.92
C GLY A 31 -12.41 -9.19 5.60
N ILE A 32 -13.73 -9.00 5.53
CA ILE A 32 -14.51 -9.14 4.30
C ILE A 32 -14.10 -8.05 3.29
N ILE A 33 -13.96 -8.46 2.04
CA ILE A 33 -13.84 -7.58 0.89
C ILE A 33 -15.12 -7.68 0.07
N GLN A 34 -15.68 -6.54 -0.31
CA GLN A 34 -16.89 -6.45 -1.11
C GLN A 34 -16.58 -5.87 -2.49
N LEU A 35 -17.12 -6.50 -3.53
CA LEU A 35 -17.11 -5.98 -4.89
C LEU A 35 -18.50 -5.42 -5.21
N TRP A 36 -18.57 -4.14 -5.59
CA TRP A 36 -19.82 -3.43 -5.86
C TRP A 36 -19.86 -2.93 -7.28
N ASP A 37 -21.05 -2.93 -7.89
CA ASP A 37 -21.35 -2.08 -9.04
C ASP A 37 -21.98 -0.77 -8.54
N TYR A 38 -21.25 0.34 -8.68
CA TYR A 38 -21.72 1.62 -8.13
C TYR A 38 -22.76 2.31 -9.02
N ARG A 39 -22.95 1.87 -10.27
CA ARG A 39 -24.02 2.39 -11.13
C ARG A 39 -25.33 1.68 -10.84
N MET A 40 -25.28 0.36 -10.67
CA MET A 40 -26.44 -0.46 -10.33
C MET A 40 -26.76 -0.45 -8.83
N LYS A 41 -25.82 0.01 -7.98
CA LYS A 41 -25.92 -0.01 -6.51
C LYS A 41 -26.08 -1.42 -5.95
N THR A 42 -25.46 -2.40 -6.60
CA THR A 42 -25.57 -3.81 -6.25
C THR A 42 -24.25 -4.35 -5.75
N LEU A 43 -24.32 -5.17 -4.70
CA LEU A 43 -23.20 -5.98 -4.27
C LEU A 43 -23.06 -7.15 -5.25
N ILE A 44 -21.92 -7.23 -5.92
CA ILE A 44 -21.62 -8.29 -6.90
C ILE A 44 -21.13 -9.54 -6.18
N ASP A 45 -20.12 -9.39 -5.32
CA ASP A 45 -19.44 -10.52 -4.67
C ASP A 45 -18.82 -10.12 -3.31
N LYS A 46 -18.53 -11.15 -2.49
CA LYS A 46 -17.82 -11.04 -1.21
C LYS A 46 -16.65 -12.03 -1.18
N PHE A 47 -15.54 -11.59 -0.57
CA PHE A 47 -14.34 -12.40 -0.36
C PHE A 47 -14.00 -12.34 1.13
N ASP A 48 -13.96 -13.48 1.79
CA ASP A 48 -13.93 -13.59 3.26
C ASP A 48 -12.96 -14.68 3.70
N GLU A 49 -11.67 -14.48 3.43
CA GLU A 49 -10.61 -15.39 3.89
C GLU A 49 -9.53 -14.69 4.72
N HIS A 50 -9.61 -13.38 4.92
CA HIS A 50 -8.69 -12.66 5.81
C HIS A 50 -9.16 -12.79 7.25
N ASP A 51 -8.23 -13.03 8.16
CA ASP A 51 -8.52 -13.11 9.60
C ASP A 51 -8.27 -11.76 10.27
N GLY A 52 -9.17 -10.81 10.01
CA GLY A 52 -9.10 -9.46 10.55
C GLY A 52 -9.03 -8.37 9.49
N PRO A 53 -8.91 -7.09 9.91
CA PRO A 53 -9.13 -5.94 9.04
C PRO A 53 -8.27 -5.92 7.78
N VAL A 54 -8.88 -5.69 6.61
CA VAL A 54 -8.14 -5.56 5.34
C VAL A 54 -7.95 -4.09 4.99
N ARG A 55 -6.70 -3.64 4.88
CA ARG A 55 -6.35 -2.22 4.66
C ARG A 55 -5.87 -1.95 3.25
N GLY A 56 -4.93 -2.77 2.77
CA GLY A 56 -4.44 -2.71 1.40
C GLY A 56 -5.45 -3.37 0.47
N ILE A 57 -5.85 -2.69 -0.60
CA ILE A 57 -6.65 -3.29 -1.67
C ILE A 57 -6.39 -2.59 -3.00
N HIS A 58 -6.18 -3.36 -4.07
CA HIS A 58 -5.94 -2.80 -5.40
C HIS A 58 -6.32 -3.76 -6.52
N PHE A 59 -7.06 -3.26 -7.51
CA PHE A 59 -7.26 -3.98 -8.77
C PHE A 59 -5.98 -4.05 -9.60
N HIS A 60 -5.79 -5.16 -10.30
CA HIS A 60 -4.83 -5.21 -11.40
C HIS A 60 -5.38 -4.42 -12.60
N SER A 61 -4.51 -3.68 -13.30
CA SER A 61 -4.90 -2.80 -14.42
C SER A 61 -5.51 -3.56 -15.61
N ALA A 62 -4.92 -4.70 -15.97
CA ALA A 62 -5.30 -5.51 -17.13
C ALA A 62 -5.96 -6.87 -16.81
N GLN A 63 -5.44 -7.62 -15.83
CA GLN A 63 -5.88 -8.99 -15.54
C GLN A 63 -7.09 -9.01 -14.59
N PRO A 64 -7.91 -10.09 -14.56
CA PRO A 64 -9.06 -10.18 -13.66
C PRO A 64 -8.66 -10.48 -12.21
N LEU A 65 -7.68 -9.73 -11.72
CA LEU A 65 -7.05 -9.91 -10.42
C LEU A 65 -7.26 -8.69 -9.54
N PHE A 66 -7.25 -8.92 -8.24
CA PHE A 66 -6.99 -7.88 -7.26
C PHE A 66 -6.08 -8.44 -6.15
N VAL A 67 -5.43 -7.54 -5.45
CA VAL A 67 -4.61 -7.86 -4.28
C VAL A 67 -5.22 -7.24 -3.04
N SER A 68 -5.08 -7.91 -1.91
CA SER A 68 -5.41 -7.37 -0.59
C SER A 68 -4.32 -7.65 0.43
N GLY A 69 -4.18 -6.76 1.40
CA GLY A 69 -3.27 -6.89 2.55
C GLY A 69 -4.01 -6.62 3.85
N GLY A 70 -3.86 -7.52 4.82
CA GLY A 70 -4.62 -7.49 6.07
C GLY A 70 -3.80 -7.32 7.34
N ASP A 71 -4.52 -7.12 8.43
CA ASP A 71 -4.01 -7.17 9.80
C ASP A 71 -3.69 -8.63 10.23
N ASP A 72 -3.97 -9.63 9.38
CA ASP A 72 -3.54 -11.03 9.52
C ASP A 72 -2.14 -11.30 8.94
N TYR A 73 -1.40 -10.23 8.59
CA TYR A 73 -0.05 -10.25 8.02
C TYR A 73 0.05 -10.92 6.65
N LYS A 74 -1.09 -11.23 6.03
CA LYS A 74 -1.17 -11.92 4.74
C LYS A 74 -1.43 -10.92 3.62
N ILE A 75 -0.76 -11.14 2.50
CA ILE A 75 -1.14 -10.55 1.22
C ILE A 75 -1.81 -11.64 0.40
N LYS A 76 -3.05 -11.43 -0.04
CA LYS A 76 -3.78 -12.38 -0.87
C LYS A 76 -3.96 -11.83 -2.27
N VAL A 77 -3.75 -12.68 -3.27
CA VAL A 77 -4.05 -12.37 -4.68
C VAL A 77 -5.27 -13.19 -5.09
N TRP A 78 -6.24 -12.51 -5.67
CA TRP A 78 -7.55 -13.05 -5.96
C TRP A 78 -7.85 -12.97 -7.44
N ASN A 79 -8.67 -13.88 -7.92
CA ASN A 79 -9.31 -13.76 -9.22
C ASN A 79 -10.81 -13.52 -9.01
N TYR A 80 -11.27 -12.32 -9.37
CA TYR A 80 -12.66 -11.91 -9.14
C TYR A 80 -13.65 -12.56 -10.12
N LYS A 81 -13.18 -13.13 -11.25
CA LYS A 81 -14.04 -13.89 -12.16
C LYS A 81 -14.28 -15.31 -11.64
N THR A 82 -13.25 -15.95 -11.11
CA THR A 82 -13.36 -17.32 -10.56
C THR A 82 -13.79 -17.32 -9.10
N ARG A 83 -13.85 -16.15 -8.44
CA ARG A 83 -14.22 -15.97 -7.03
C ARG A 83 -13.34 -16.76 -6.07
N LYS A 84 -12.05 -16.86 -6.37
CA LYS A 84 -11.08 -17.65 -5.58
C LYS A 84 -9.89 -16.80 -5.17
N CYS A 85 -9.40 -17.03 -3.95
CA CYS A 85 -8.02 -16.70 -3.61
C CYS A 85 -7.11 -17.63 -4.43
N LEU A 86 -6.21 -17.05 -5.23
CA LEU A 86 -5.26 -17.83 -6.03
C LEU A 86 -4.09 -18.31 -5.19
N PHE A 87 -3.54 -17.42 -4.37
CA PHE A 87 -2.42 -17.70 -3.47
C PHE A 87 -2.27 -16.58 -2.44
N THR A 88 -1.52 -16.90 -1.39
CA THR A 88 -1.15 -15.97 -0.31
C THR A 88 0.37 -15.76 -0.33
N LEU A 89 0.82 -14.53 -0.23
CA LEU A 89 2.22 -14.15 -0.03
C LEU A 89 2.44 -13.90 1.47
N LEU A 90 3.45 -14.57 2.02
CA LEU A 90 3.78 -14.57 3.45
C LEU A 90 5.19 -14.00 3.63
N GLY A 91 5.39 -13.24 4.71
CA GLY A 91 6.72 -12.78 5.11
C GLY A 91 6.74 -11.47 5.88
N HIS A 92 5.68 -10.66 5.83
CA HIS A 92 5.50 -9.57 6.79
C HIS A 92 5.27 -10.15 8.20
N LEU A 93 5.74 -9.43 9.21
CA LEU A 93 5.66 -9.85 10.62
C LEU A 93 4.66 -9.03 11.44
N ASP A 94 4.04 -8.03 10.82
CA ASP A 94 3.03 -7.18 11.44
C ASP A 94 2.05 -6.63 10.38
N TYR A 95 1.07 -5.84 10.81
CA TYR A 95 -0.07 -5.39 10.03
C TYR A 95 0.32 -4.76 8.70
N ILE A 96 -0.31 -5.22 7.63
CA ILE A 96 -0.10 -4.65 6.29
C ILE A 96 -0.98 -3.41 6.15
N ARG A 97 -0.35 -2.26 5.90
CA ARG A 97 -1.01 -0.96 5.78
C ARG A 97 -1.47 -0.66 4.37
N THR A 98 -0.62 -0.97 3.39
CA THR A 98 -0.92 -0.72 1.97
C THR A 98 -0.44 -1.88 1.13
N THR A 99 -1.12 -2.11 0.00
CA THR A 99 -0.73 -3.11 -0.98
C THR A 99 -1.23 -2.71 -2.36
N PHE A 100 -0.33 -2.64 -3.35
CA PHE A 100 -0.67 -2.21 -4.72
C PHE A 100 0.08 -3.02 -5.77
N PHE A 101 -0.52 -3.17 -6.95
CA PHE A 101 0.17 -3.68 -8.12
C PHE A 101 1.06 -2.58 -8.72
N HIS A 102 2.19 -2.98 -9.28
CA HIS A 102 2.94 -2.15 -10.21
C HIS A 102 2.15 -2.00 -11.52
N HIS A 103 2.34 -0.88 -12.23
CA HIS A 103 1.60 -0.56 -13.46
C HIS A 103 2.09 -1.38 -14.67
N GLU A 104 3.40 -1.68 -14.74
CA GLU A 104 4.04 -2.50 -15.79
C GLU A 104 4.51 -3.89 -15.35
N TYR A 105 5.37 -4.00 -14.33
CA TYR A 105 5.98 -5.26 -13.91
C TYR A 105 5.02 -6.17 -13.15
N PRO A 106 5.29 -7.48 -13.08
CA PRO A 106 4.50 -8.42 -12.29
C PRO A 106 4.80 -8.28 -10.78
N TRP A 107 4.79 -7.05 -10.28
CA TRP A 107 5.16 -6.71 -8.92
C TRP A 107 3.98 -6.24 -8.10
N ILE A 108 4.05 -6.55 -6.81
CA ILE A 108 3.18 -6.02 -5.78
C ILE A 108 4.09 -5.34 -4.76
N ILE A 109 3.75 -4.12 -4.35
CA ILE A 109 4.37 -3.46 -3.19
C ILE A 109 3.48 -3.60 -1.97
N SER A 110 4.08 -3.77 -0.80
CA SER A 110 3.40 -3.70 0.49
C SER A 110 4.21 -2.93 1.52
N ALA A 111 3.52 -2.18 2.39
CA ALA A 111 4.11 -1.50 3.54
C ALA A 111 3.44 -2.00 4.82
N SER A 112 4.21 -2.15 5.90
CA SER A 112 3.75 -2.79 7.13
C SER A 112 4.20 -2.05 8.40
N ASP A 113 3.50 -2.34 9.49
CA ASP A 113 3.90 -1.99 10.85
C ASP A 113 5.23 -2.67 11.27
N ASP A 114 5.66 -3.73 10.57
CA ASP A 114 6.96 -4.37 10.79
C ASP A 114 8.16 -3.51 10.35
N GLN A 115 7.90 -2.25 10.02
CA GLN A 115 8.88 -1.22 9.63
C GLN A 115 9.53 -1.50 8.27
N THR A 116 9.03 -2.49 7.52
CA THR A 116 9.53 -2.85 6.20
C THR A 116 8.56 -2.50 5.10
N ILE A 117 9.14 -2.29 3.92
CA ILE A 117 8.41 -2.29 2.66
C ILE A 117 8.91 -3.47 1.85
N ARG A 118 8.01 -4.22 1.24
CA ARG A 118 8.36 -5.40 0.45
C ARG A 118 7.86 -5.26 -0.98
N ILE A 119 8.66 -5.75 -1.91
CA ILE A 119 8.27 -5.95 -3.31
C ILE A 119 8.22 -7.44 -3.56
N TRP A 120 7.11 -7.89 -4.11
CA TRP A 120 6.83 -9.28 -4.41
C TRP A 120 6.66 -9.44 -5.91
N ASN A 121 7.22 -10.49 -6.49
CA ASN A 121 6.85 -10.92 -7.83
C ASN A 121 5.67 -11.88 -7.69
N TRP A 122 4.49 -11.49 -8.19
CA TRP A 122 3.27 -12.27 -8.01
C TRP A 122 3.18 -13.48 -8.94
N GLN A 123 3.95 -13.50 -10.04
CA GLN A 123 4.03 -14.65 -10.94
C GLN A 123 4.90 -15.75 -10.35
N SER A 124 6.09 -15.39 -9.85
CA SER A 124 6.98 -16.35 -9.16
C SER A 124 6.58 -16.61 -7.71
N ARG A 125 5.68 -15.79 -7.15
CA ARG A 125 5.18 -15.85 -5.76
C ARG A 125 6.28 -15.66 -4.72
N GLN A 126 7.31 -14.90 -5.05
CA GLN A 126 8.47 -14.66 -4.19
C GLN A 126 8.58 -13.19 -3.77
N CYS A 127 9.10 -12.98 -2.56
CA CYS A 127 9.57 -11.66 -2.14
C CYS A 127 10.91 -11.39 -2.85
N VAL A 128 10.97 -10.34 -3.67
CA VAL A 128 12.16 -10.01 -4.48
C VAL A 128 12.96 -8.85 -3.89
N CYS A 129 12.37 -8.07 -2.98
CA CYS A 129 13.05 -6.99 -2.28
C CYS A 129 12.42 -6.73 -0.92
N VAL A 130 13.25 -6.51 0.09
CA VAL A 130 12.86 -6.03 1.41
C VAL A 130 13.63 -4.74 1.66
N MET A 131 12.90 -3.63 1.78
CA MET A 131 13.47 -2.31 2.08
C MET A 131 13.34 -2.05 3.57
N THR A 132 14.48 -1.98 4.23
CA THR A 132 14.63 -1.74 5.66
C THR A 132 15.23 -0.35 5.90
N GLY A 133 14.89 0.27 7.01
CA GLY A 133 15.54 1.51 7.45
C GLY A 133 14.60 2.51 8.10
N HIS A 134 13.29 2.39 7.90
CA HIS A 134 12.32 3.09 8.75
C HIS A 134 12.43 2.57 10.19
N ASN A 135 12.25 3.47 11.16
CA ASN A 135 12.37 3.16 12.59
C ASN A 135 11.01 3.07 13.30
N HIS A 136 9.93 3.05 12.52
CA HIS A 136 8.56 2.89 12.98
C HIS A 136 7.69 2.42 11.80
N TYR A 137 6.46 2.04 12.11
CA TYR A 137 5.39 1.62 11.20
C TYR A 137 5.38 2.39 9.88
N VAL A 138 5.49 1.65 8.77
CA VAL A 138 5.38 2.23 7.43
C VAL A 138 3.91 2.30 7.04
N MET A 139 3.37 3.51 7.07
CA MET A 139 1.95 3.74 6.86
C MET A 139 1.54 3.62 5.41
N CYS A 140 2.44 3.95 4.47
CA CYS A 140 2.21 3.76 3.05
C CYS A 140 3.51 3.64 2.26
N ALA A 141 3.44 2.97 1.11
CA ALA A 141 4.45 3.03 0.08
C ALA A 141 3.80 3.00 -1.31
N GLN A 142 4.44 3.63 -2.30
CA GLN A 142 3.99 3.65 -3.69
C GLN A 142 5.17 3.56 -4.65
N PHE A 143 4.93 2.91 -5.79
CA PHE A 143 5.82 3.01 -6.94
C PHE A 143 5.69 4.39 -7.58
N HIS A 144 6.80 4.92 -8.05
CA HIS A 144 6.79 6.05 -8.95
C HIS A 144 6.11 5.64 -10.28
N PRO A 145 5.37 6.55 -10.96
CA PRO A 145 4.59 6.20 -12.16
C PRO A 145 5.41 5.89 -13.41
N THR A 146 6.71 6.24 -13.46
CA THR A 146 7.58 6.03 -14.64
C THR A 146 8.96 5.49 -14.27
N ASP A 147 9.63 6.16 -13.34
CA ASP A 147 10.98 5.82 -12.90
C ASP A 147 11.02 4.66 -11.90
N ASP A 148 12.19 4.04 -11.78
CA ASP A 148 12.46 2.91 -10.89
C ASP A 148 12.64 3.34 -9.42
N LEU A 149 11.62 4.04 -8.90
CA LEU A 149 11.63 4.57 -7.55
C LEU A 149 10.42 4.06 -6.75
N VAL A 150 10.62 3.95 -5.45
CA VAL A 150 9.53 3.81 -4.46
C VAL A 150 9.59 4.99 -3.51
N VAL A 151 8.43 5.50 -3.10
CA VAL A 151 8.31 6.47 -2.01
C VAL A 151 7.55 5.82 -0.86
N SER A 152 7.97 6.09 0.37
CA SER A 152 7.27 5.63 1.58
C SER A 152 7.18 6.70 2.65
N ALA A 153 6.15 6.60 3.49
CA ALA A 153 5.96 7.45 4.66
C ALA A 153 5.75 6.60 5.91
N SER A 154 6.38 6.99 7.01
CA SER A 154 6.37 6.26 8.28
C SER A 154 6.01 7.17 9.46
N LEU A 155 5.56 6.53 10.54
CA LEU A 155 5.40 7.19 11.85
C LEU A 155 6.73 7.59 12.51
N ASP A 156 7.88 7.23 11.91
CA ASP A 156 9.19 7.75 12.31
C ASP A 156 9.42 9.22 11.89
N GLN A 157 8.37 9.86 11.36
CA GLN A 157 8.36 11.25 10.91
C GLN A 157 9.21 11.48 9.66
N THR A 158 9.52 10.43 8.90
CA THR A 158 10.28 10.53 7.64
C THR A 158 9.47 10.06 6.43
N VAL A 159 9.76 10.70 5.30
CA VAL A 159 9.44 10.21 3.96
C VAL A 159 10.75 9.77 3.31
N ARG A 160 10.75 8.61 2.66
CA ARG A 160 11.94 8.06 2.02
C ARG A 160 11.68 7.75 0.56
N VAL A 161 12.72 7.93 -0.25
CA VAL A 161 12.76 7.57 -1.66
C VAL A 161 13.78 6.44 -1.81
N TRP A 162 13.39 5.37 -2.48
CA TRP A 162 14.20 4.16 -2.64
C TRP A 162 14.45 3.93 -4.12
N ASP A 163 15.71 3.75 -4.50
CA ASP A 163 16.08 3.31 -5.85
C ASP A 163 15.93 1.80 -5.97
N ILE A 164 15.06 1.36 -6.89
CA ILE A 164 14.78 -0.05 -7.18
C ILE A 164 15.26 -0.49 -8.57
N SER A 165 16.04 0.34 -9.27
CA SER A 165 16.56 0.06 -10.62
C SER A 165 17.38 -1.23 -10.68
N GLY A 166 18.05 -1.58 -9.59
CA GLY A 166 18.79 -2.85 -9.44
C GLY A 166 17.91 -4.10 -9.57
N LEU A 167 16.62 -4.01 -9.23
CA LEU A 167 15.68 -5.13 -9.37
C LEU A 167 15.35 -5.42 -10.84
N ARG A 168 15.20 -4.39 -11.68
CA ARG A 168 14.98 -4.58 -13.12
C ARG A 168 16.21 -5.22 -13.77
N LYS A 169 17.41 -4.71 -13.48
CA LYS A 169 18.66 -5.27 -14.03
C LYS A 169 18.74 -6.77 -13.75
N LYS A 170 18.54 -7.21 -12.51
CA LYS A 170 18.57 -8.64 -12.14
C LYS A 170 17.51 -9.46 -12.89
N ASN A 171 16.30 -8.95 -13.06
CA ASN A 171 15.24 -9.66 -13.79
C ASN A 171 15.48 -9.72 -15.32
N VAL A 172 16.14 -8.72 -15.91
CA VAL A 172 16.48 -8.71 -17.35
C VAL A 172 17.61 -9.70 -17.68
N TYR A 173 18.60 -9.86 -16.80
CA TYR A 173 19.70 -10.83 -16.98
C TYR A 173 19.36 -12.26 -16.55
N SER A 174 18.11 -12.56 -16.15
CA SER A 174 17.67 -13.89 -15.70
C SER A 174 16.98 -14.72 -16.79
N THR A 175 17.17 -14.39 -18.07
CA THR A 175 16.91 -15.33 -19.16
C THR A 175 18.07 -16.33 -19.23
N PRO A 176 17.83 -17.66 -19.28
CA PRO A 176 18.91 -18.62 -19.34
C PRO A 176 19.42 -18.70 -20.77
N ASP A 177 20.36 -17.84 -21.13
CA ASP A 177 21.26 -18.09 -22.24
C ASP A 177 22.69 -17.72 -21.85
N THR A 178 23.42 -18.80 -21.55
CA THR A 178 24.78 -19.05 -21.99
C THR A 178 25.92 -18.24 -21.34
N ILE A 179 26.88 -19.02 -20.86
CA ILE A 179 28.25 -18.70 -20.50
C ILE A 179 28.84 -17.60 -21.41
N GLN A 180 28.78 -16.33 -20.99
CA GLN A 180 29.76 -15.30 -21.35
C GLN A 180 29.51 -13.99 -20.59
N SER A 181 30.18 -13.81 -19.46
CA SER A 181 30.65 -12.47 -19.05
C SER A 181 31.64 -12.58 -17.89
N GLN A 182 32.62 -13.46 -18.06
CA GLN A 182 33.94 -13.24 -17.47
C GLN A 182 34.75 -12.52 -18.55
N ILE A 183 34.62 -11.18 -18.62
CA ILE A 183 35.56 -10.17 -19.15
C ILE A 183 34.80 -8.84 -19.07
N GLN A 184 35.06 -8.06 -18.02
CA GLN A 184 35.39 -6.63 -18.05
C GLN A 184 35.54 -6.15 -16.59
N ARG A 185 36.65 -6.56 -15.95
CA ARG A 185 37.21 -5.77 -14.85
C ARG A 185 38.06 -4.66 -15.47
N THR A 186 38.13 -3.52 -14.77
CA THR A 186 38.90 -2.28 -15.07
C THR A 186 38.16 -1.36 -16.06
N THR A 187 37.84 -0.10 -15.74
CA THR A 187 38.58 0.97 -15.04
C THR A 187 37.66 1.98 -14.31
N GLY A 188 38.21 2.80 -13.39
CA GLY A 188 37.54 3.77 -12.49
C GLY A 188 36.76 4.92 -13.17
N THR A 189 36.10 5.85 -12.48
CA THR A 189 36.31 6.54 -11.18
C THR A 189 34.95 7.00 -10.57
N PRO A 190 34.86 7.38 -9.29
CA PRO A 190 33.63 7.89 -8.68
C PRO A 190 33.49 9.41 -8.86
N ASP A 191 32.26 9.94 -8.96
CA ASP A 191 31.80 11.06 -8.12
C ASP A 191 30.42 11.66 -8.49
N LEU A 192 29.83 12.18 -7.41
CA LEU A 192 29.03 13.41 -7.28
C LEU A 192 27.50 13.40 -7.37
N PHE A 193 26.95 13.73 -6.20
CA PHE A 193 25.62 14.23 -5.89
C PHE A 193 25.09 15.30 -6.85
N GLY A 194 23.76 15.27 -7.03
CA GLY A 194 22.97 16.49 -6.89
C GLY A 194 22.20 16.94 -8.12
N GLN A 195 20.93 16.51 -8.22
CA GLN A 195 19.84 17.46 -8.41
C GLN A 195 18.52 16.85 -7.95
N VAL A 196 17.89 17.52 -6.99
CA VAL A 196 16.62 17.16 -6.39
C VAL A 196 15.54 18.04 -7.01
N SER A 197 14.50 17.38 -7.53
CA SER A 197 13.11 17.80 -7.63
C SER A 197 12.71 19.11 -8.34
N LEU A 198 11.92 18.92 -9.39
CA LEU A 198 10.70 19.73 -9.64
C LEU A 198 9.69 18.93 -10.48
N VAL A 199 9.17 17.84 -9.91
CA VAL A 199 7.89 17.23 -10.36
C VAL A 199 7.02 16.97 -9.14
N LEU A 200 6.69 18.06 -8.45
CA LEU A 200 5.50 18.17 -7.61
C LEU A 200 4.35 18.46 -8.55
N LEU A 201 3.72 17.44 -9.14
CA LEU A 201 2.37 17.58 -9.68
C LEU A 201 1.79 16.17 -9.88
N ILE A 202 0.67 15.92 -9.20
CA ILE A 202 -0.16 14.70 -9.27
C ILE A 202 0.35 13.54 -8.39
N PHE A 203 0.77 13.82 -7.15
CA PHE A 203 0.61 12.82 -6.10
C PHE A 203 -0.87 12.71 -5.78
N SER A 204 -1.50 11.64 -6.27
CA SER A 204 -2.92 11.36 -6.07
C SER A 204 -3.33 11.67 -4.61
N ILE A 205 -4.39 12.46 -4.50
CA ILE A 205 -5.04 13.03 -3.30
C ILE A 205 -5.22 12.04 -2.13
N PHE A 206 -5.03 10.74 -2.36
CA PHE A 206 -5.06 9.66 -1.38
C PHE A 206 -3.87 9.58 -0.41
N ILE A 207 -2.63 9.86 -0.83
CA ILE A 207 -1.46 9.73 0.08
C ILE A 207 -1.50 10.80 1.16
N LEU A 208 -1.75 12.06 0.77
CA LEU A 208 -1.85 13.15 1.73
C LEU A 208 -3.06 12.97 2.65
N SER A 209 -4.23 12.53 2.17
CA SER A 209 -5.40 12.47 3.05
C SER A 209 -5.26 11.42 4.16
N ILE A 210 -4.64 10.26 3.89
CA ILE A 210 -4.52 9.18 4.88
C ILE A 210 -3.42 9.50 5.90
N VAL A 211 -2.24 9.94 5.44
CA VAL A 211 -1.14 10.32 6.33
C VAL A 211 -1.52 11.54 7.16
N PHE A 212 -2.17 12.55 6.57
CA PHE A 212 -2.57 13.77 7.26
C PHE A 212 -3.69 13.53 8.28
N LEU A 213 -4.70 12.71 7.99
CA LEU A 213 -5.75 12.40 8.99
C LEU A 213 -5.20 11.64 10.19
N GLU A 214 -4.35 10.63 9.97
CA GLU A 214 -3.79 9.83 11.07
C GLU A 214 -2.79 10.66 11.91
N PHE A 215 -2.02 11.54 11.26
CA PHE A 215 -1.17 12.54 11.92
C PHE A 215 -1.97 13.50 12.79
N MET A 216 -3.05 14.09 12.26
CA MET A 216 -3.94 15.00 12.99
C MET A 216 -4.70 14.32 14.15
N ARG A 217 -4.96 13.01 14.03
CA ARG A 217 -5.64 12.25 15.09
C ARG A 217 -4.74 12.01 16.30
N LYS A 218 -3.43 11.84 16.10
CA LYS A 218 -2.46 11.66 17.19
C LYS A 218 -2.00 12.97 17.83
N THR A 219 -1.96 14.08 17.09
CA THR A 219 -1.68 15.40 17.69
C THR A 219 -2.78 15.81 18.66
N LYS A 220 -4.05 15.64 18.29
CA LYS A 220 -5.18 15.90 19.21
C LYS A 220 -5.20 15.03 20.47
N GLN A 221 -4.61 13.82 20.43
CA GLN A 221 -4.58 12.94 21.60
C GLN A 221 -3.49 13.31 22.60
N LYS A 222 -2.50 14.15 22.21
CA LYS A 222 -1.46 14.66 23.11
C LYS A 222 -1.85 15.98 23.82
N ASP A 223 -2.87 16.69 23.33
CA ASP A 223 -3.30 17.99 23.89
C ASP A 223 -4.40 17.87 24.96
N LEU A 224 -4.87 16.66 25.29
CA LEU A 224 -5.84 16.40 26.37
C LEU A 224 -5.11 16.01 27.67
N ASN A 225 -4.22 16.89 28.15
CA ASN A 225 -3.72 16.89 29.52
C ASN A 225 -3.28 18.31 29.90
N TRP A 226 -4.25 19.19 30.14
CA TRP A 226 -4.05 20.38 30.96
C TRP A 226 -5.21 20.54 31.94
N ASN A 227 -4.91 20.15 33.17
CA ASN A 227 -5.36 20.65 34.48
C ASN A 227 -6.80 21.18 34.63
N VAL A 228 -7.52 20.40 35.42
CA VAL A 228 -8.36 20.86 36.54
C VAL A 228 -7.78 22.14 37.17
N PHE A 229 -8.50 23.25 37.04
CA PHE A 229 -8.64 24.24 38.11
C PHE A 229 -10.07 24.75 38.15
N THR A 230 -10.58 24.75 39.37
CA THR A 230 -11.91 25.06 39.87
C THR A 230 -12.37 26.48 39.54
N THR A 231 -13.57 26.65 38.98
CA THR A 231 -14.32 27.90 39.11
C THR A 231 -15.26 27.78 40.31
N ASN A 232 -14.93 28.51 41.38
CA ASN A 232 -15.84 28.77 42.48
C ASN A 232 -17.13 29.43 41.99
N SER A 233 -18.21 29.00 42.60
CA SER A 233 -19.51 29.64 42.68
C SER A 233 -19.44 31.16 42.89
N LEU A 234 -20.30 31.91 42.21
CA LEU A 234 -21.04 33.02 42.79
C LEU A 234 -22.30 33.32 41.96
N SER A 235 -23.41 33.37 42.70
CA SER A 235 -24.79 33.60 42.32
C SER A 235 -25.12 35.07 42.04
N ILE A 236 -26.10 35.28 41.16
CA ILE A 236 -27.23 36.22 41.24
C ILE A 236 -26.97 37.56 41.96
N SER A 237 -26.92 38.65 41.19
CA SER A 237 -28.00 39.65 41.09
C SER A 237 -27.81 40.50 39.84
#